data_AF-A0A7C8IDT3-F1
#
_entry.id   AF-A0A7C8IDT3-F1
#
_cell.length_a   1.000
_cell.length_b   1.000
_cell.length_c   1.000
_cell.angle_alpha   90.00
_cell.angle_beta   90.00
_cell.angle_gamma   90.00
#
_symmetry.space_group_name_H-M   'P 1'
#
loop_
_entity.id
_entity.type
_entity.pdbx_description
1 polymer ?
#
loop_
_entity_poly.entity_id
_entity_poly.type
_entity_poly.pdbx_seq_one_letter_code
_entity_poly.pdbx_strand_id
1 'polypeptide(L)'
;MQLLDIPPELFARTIHLLVDEVGIRQSCKYRHVCRLFASEILNNIIACQPVEELLRSDRTEALFLRHGGAILRSRVLQTHRHASNMAVFTRRLIDAIVSLEGSGLASLRQQYTADICNALACVRNYRLYAHVWQPEIPMEQVAQDRLISEGLPAAAAAIGNIELFTKLQPAGVTLSILTWNHVFLPNALFAAVGSGKSSMVRFLLDHVSRIIRKDSKTGKWLSLDELAECLENDILVAIRSHHNDLGVMMFDFLLEQKKKVDAHIGSLVDGVVRECIRFGNPEFCCTVLKYRGSKVSRSSPVITSSSSSDSKEAVKERKEVKTWPGGQYLFRYGDGSVLRALIQQGFIDPNHSHVSTPLDLTLYSRRYNLAHISAPERRGSRRQSWGALCTLGCCERRAFI
;
A
#
# COMPACT_ATOMS: atom_id res chain seq x y z
N MET A 1 5.29 11.36 35.27
CA MET A 1 3.85 11.14 35.03
C MET A 1 3.43 9.98 35.91
N GLN A 2 2.61 10.20 36.94
CA GLN A 2 2.18 9.14 37.87
C GLN A 2 1.46 7.97 37.18
N LEU A 3 0.88 8.21 36.00
CA LEU A 3 0.29 7.19 35.12
C LEU A 3 1.26 6.12 34.61
N LEU A 4 2.59 6.34 34.69
CA LEU A 4 3.59 5.33 34.32
C LEU A 4 4.01 4.45 35.52
N ASP A 5 3.60 4.82 36.72
CA ASP A 5 3.95 4.10 37.96
C ASP A 5 2.92 3.02 38.31
N ILE A 6 1.81 2.93 37.55
CA ILE A 6 0.79 1.89 37.74
C ILE A 6 1.19 0.58 37.04
N PRO A 7 0.76 -0.59 37.54
CA PRO A 7 0.95 -1.87 36.87
C PRO A 7 0.48 -1.87 35.41
N PRO A 8 1.19 -2.55 34.49
CA PRO A 8 0.85 -2.57 33.06
C PRO A 8 -0.59 -3.00 32.76
N GLU A 9 -1.16 -3.90 33.56
CA GLU A 9 -2.52 -4.40 33.40
C GLU A 9 -3.55 -3.31 33.71
N LEU A 10 -3.30 -2.52 34.77
CA LEU A 10 -4.14 -1.37 35.10
C LEU A 10 -4.01 -0.29 34.05
N PHE A 11 -2.78 -0.06 33.55
CA PHE A 11 -2.55 0.88 32.45
C PHE A 11 -3.31 0.48 31.18
N ALA A 12 -3.18 -0.77 30.73
CA ALA A 12 -3.92 -1.30 29.59
C ALA A 12 -5.44 -1.20 29.77
N ARG A 13 -5.94 -1.47 30.99
CA ARG A 13 -7.37 -1.30 31.32
C ARG A 13 -7.81 0.15 31.27
N THR A 14 -7.02 1.08 31.80
CA THR A 14 -7.31 2.53 31.70
C THR A 14 -7.34 2.98 30.25
N ILE A 15 -6.40 2.52 29.41
CA ILE A 15 -6.41 2.82 27.97
C ILE A 15 -7.63 2.21 27.29
N HIS A 16 -8.04 0.99 27.65
CA HIS A 16 -9.25 0.39 27.12
C HIS A 16 -10.49 1.22 27.42
N LEU A 17 -10.67 1.62 28.69
CA LEU A 17 -11.79 2.48 29.10
C LEU A 17 -11.74 3.84 28.39
N LEU A 18 -10.55 4.42 28.24
CA LEU A 18 -10.37 5.66 27.49
C LEU A 18 -10.83 5.51 26.03
N VAL A 19 -10.38 4.46 25.32
CA VAL A 19 -10.74 4.23 23.91
C VAL A 19 -12.23 3.94 23.76
N ASP A 20 -12.81 3.19 24.69
CA ASP A 20 -14.25 2.87 24.72
C ASP A 20 -15.11 4.13 24.94
N GLU A 21 -14.73 4.98 25.89
CA GLU A 21 -15.48 6.20 26.24
C GLU A 21 -15.41 7.28 25.15
N VAL A 22 -14.21 7.55 24.63
CA VAL A 22 -13.99 8.69 23.69
C VAL A 22 -13.98 8.27 22.23
N GLY A 23 -13.94 6.96 21.95
CA GLY A 23 -13.82 6.40 20.61
C GLY A 23 -12.40 6.43 20.01
N ILE A 24 -12.23 5.70 18.90
CA ILE A 24 -10.94 5.51 18.20
C ILE A 24 -10.31 6.84 17.75
N ARG A 25 -11.13 7.74 17.20
CA ARG A 25 -10.64 9.00 16.64
C ARG A 25 -10.07 9.93 17.71
N GLN A 26 -10.77 10.06 18.83
CA GLN A 26 -10.36 10.97 19.89
C GLN A 26 -9.23 10.37 20.72
N SER A 27 -9.25 9.06 20.96
CA SER A 27 -8.18 8.37 21.68
C SER A 27 -6.83 8.50 20.96
N CYS A 28 -6.82 8.46 19.63
CA CYS A 28 -5.59 8.65 18.85
C CYS A 28 -4.87 9.99 19.10
N LYS A 29 -5.56 11.03 19.59
CA LYS A 29 -4.92 12.32 19.95
C LYS A 29 -3.99 12.19 21.16
N TYR A 30 -4.25 11.23 22.05
CA TYR A 30 -3.44 10.98 23.24
C TYR A 30 -2.14 10.20 22.95
N ARG A 31 -1.96 9.70 21.72
CA ARG A 31 -0.69 9.04 21.29
C ARG A 31 0.52 9.98 21.37
N HIS A 32 0.31 11.30 21.42
CA HIS A 32 1.38 12.29 21.54
C HIS A 32 1.89 12.48 22.99
N VAL A 33 1.19 11.93 24.00
CA VAL A 33 1.60 12.06 25.40
C VAL A 33 2.94 11.36 25.64
N CYS A 34 3.04 10.08 25.29
CA CYS A 34 4.30 9.34 25.26
C CYS A 34 4.20 8.09 24.38
N ARG A 35 5.34 7.42 24.14
CA ARG A 35 5.42 6.20 23.32
C ARG A 35 4.57 5.04 23.86
N LEU A 36 4.52 4.87 25.19
CA LEU A 36 3.73 3.80 25.82
C LEU A 36 2.23 4.01 25.62
N PHE A 37 1.73 5.24 25.78
CA PHE A 37 0.35 5.59 25.44
C PHE A 37 0.06 5.28 23.98
N ALA A 38 0.99 5.64 23.08
CA ALA A 38 0.82 5.39 21.66
C ALA A 38 0.71 3.89 21.31
N SER A 39 1.53 3.04 21.94
CA SER A 39 1.50 1.60 21.72
C SER A 39 0.26 0.97 22.33
N GLU A 40 -0.13 1.34 23.56
CA GLU A 40 -1.30 0.74 24.21
C GLU A 40 -2.62 1.14 23.54
N ILE A 41 -2.75 2.39 23.07
CA ILE A 41 -3.92 2.81 22.29
C ILE A 41 -4.01 1.98 21.01
N LEU A 42 -2.89 1.78 20.30
CA LEU A 42 -2.87 0.98 19.09
C LEU A 42 -3.19 -0.50 19.38
N ASN A 43 -2.60 -1.08 20.42
CA ASN A 43 -2.87 -2.45 20.85
C ASN A 43 -4.35 -2.63 21.20
N ASN A 44 -4.94 -1.68 21.92
CA ASN A 44 -6.37 -1.72 22.24
C ASN A 44 -7.23 -1.64 20.96
N ILE A 45 -6.88 -0.76 20.02
CA ILE A 45 -7.58 -0.67 18.75
C ILE A 45 -7.54 -2.00 17.99
N ILE A 46 -6.37 -2.61 17.89
CA ILE A 46 -6.18 -3.91 17.22
C ILE A 46 -6.95 -5.03 17.93
N ALA A 47 -6.87 -5.09 19.26
CA ALA A 47 -7.36 -6.21 20.05
C ALA A 47 -8.85 -6.12 20.41
N CYS A 48 -9.43 -4.92 20.52
CA CYS A 48 -10.74 -4.73 21.16
C CYS A 48 -11.76 -4.00 20.28
N GLN A 49 -11.34 -3.16 19.33
CA GLN A 49 -12.29 -2.30 18.62
C GLN A 49 -13.03 -3.02 17.48
N PRO A 50 -14.34 -2.76 17.30
CA PRO A 50 -15.11 -3.32 16.20
C PRO A 50 -14.51 -2.85 14.87
N VAL A 51 -14.35 -3.78 13.92
CA VAL A 51 -13.69 -3.48 12.64
C VAL A 51 -14.58 -2.58 11.78
N GLU A 52 -15.90 -2.65 11.96
CA GLU A 52 -16.90 -1.77 11.37
C GLU A 52 -16.57 -0.31 11.66
N GLU A 53 -16.21 0.01 12.91
CA GLU A 53 -15.82 1.37 13.30
C GLU A 53 -14.51 1.81 12.62
N LEU A 54 -13.60 0.86 12.36
CA LEU A 54 -12.38 1.14 11.62
C LEU A 54 -12.62 1.43 10.14
N LEU A 55 -13.71 0.95 9.58
CA LEU A 55 -14.03 1.08 8.16
C LEU A 55 -15.01 2.22 7.86
N ARG A 56 -15.62 2.82 8.88
CA ARG A 56 -16.61 3.90 8.72
C ARG A 56 -16.06 5.23 8.21
N SER A 57 -14.75 5.48 8.30
CA SER A 57 -14.16 6.76 7.90
C SER A 57 -12.84 6.61 7.15
N ASP A 58 -12.55 7.53 6.22
CA ASP A 58 -11.27 7.56 5.47
C ASP A 58 -10.04 7.57 6.38
N ARG A 59 -10.15 8.18 7.57
CA ARG A 59 -9.03 8.27 8.53
C ARG A 59 -8.76 6.93 9.22
N THR A 60 -9.81 6.21 9.57
CA THR A 60 -9.70 4.89 10.18
C THR A 60 -9.42 3.82 9.13
N GLU A 61 -9.84 4.03 7.88
CA GLU A 61 -9.45 3.20 6.73
C GLU A 61 -7.93 3.18 6.58
N ALA A 62 -7.25 4.33 6.71
CA ALA A 62 -5.78 4.38 6.67
C ALA A 62 -5.13 3.53 7.77
N LEU A 63 -5.72 3.51 8.98
CA LEU A 63 -5.26 2.66 10.07
C LEU A 63 -5.46 1.18 9.72
N PHE A 64 -6.60 0.83 9.13
CA PHE A 64 -6.86 -0.55 8.68
C PHE A 64 -5.93 -0.95 7.53
N LEU A 65 -5.63 -0.09 6.58
CA LEU A 65 -4.68 -0.41 5.51
C LEU A 65 -3.28 -0.70 6.05
N ARG A 66 -2.89 -0.04 7.15
CA ARG A 66 -1.57 -0.23 7.79
C ARG A 66 -1.53 -1.41 8.76
N HIS A 67 -2.62 -1.68 9.48
CA HIS A 67 -2.67 -2.64 10.58
C HIS A 67 -3.70 -3.76 10.40
N GLY A 68 -4.36 -3.82 9.25
CA GLY A 68 -5.49 -4.70 8.97
C GLY A 68 -5.14 -6.16 9.17
N GLY A 69 -3.95 -6.59 8.75
CA GLY A 69 -3.49 -7.96 8.98
C GLY A 69 -3.43 -8.32 10.46
N ALA A 70 -2.93 -7.42 11.31
CA ALA A 70 -2.89 -7.62 12.77
C ALA A 70 -4.29 -7.60 13.40
N ILE A 71 -5.16 -6.68 12.94
CA ILE A 71 -6.56 -6.60 13.37
C ILE A 71 -7.29 -7.91 13.05
N LEU A 72 -7.24 -8.36 11.79
CA LEU A 72 -7.89 -9.59 11.34
C LEU A 72 -7.31 -10.81 12.09
N ARG A 73 -5.99 -10.89 12.25
CA ARG A 73 -5.33 -11.96 13.02
C ARG A 73 -5.83 -12.02 14.47
N SER A 74 -5.93 -10.89 15.15
CA SER A 74 -6.45 -10.84 16.53
C SER A 74 -7.88 -11.38 16.59
N ARG A 75 -8.72 -11.07 15.60
CA ARG A 75 -10.11 -11.54 15.52
C ARG A 75 -10.21 -13.03 15.20
N VAL A 76 -9.35 -13.52 14.31
CA VAL A 76 -9.29 -14.94 13.93
C VAL A 76 -8.87 -15.82 15.11
N LEU A 77 -7.92 -15.36 15.91
CA LEU A 77 -7.39 -16.08 17.07
C LEU A 77 -8.32 -16.01 18.30
N GLN A 78 -9.22 -15.04 18.39
CA GLN A 78 -10.20 -14.95 19.46
C GLN A 78 -11.25 -16.07 19.35
N THR A 79 -11.45 -16.81 20.45
CA THR A 79 -12.38 -17.95 20.57
C THR A 79 -13.81 -17.55 20.95
N HIS A 80 -14.15 -16.26 20.92
CA HIS A 80 -15.43 -15.76 21.43
C HIS A 80 -16.66 -16.23 20.62
N ARG A 81 -17.81 -16.30 21.31
CA ARG A 81 -19.13 -16.72 20.78
C ARG A 81 -19.66 -15.89 19.60
N HIS A 82 -19.12 -14.70 19.36
CA HIS A 82 -19.54 -13.79 18.30
C HIS A 82 -18.42 -13.55 17.28
N ALA A 83 -17.83 -14.64 16.79
CA ALA A 83 -16.87 -14.55 15.69
C ALA A 83 -17.58 -14.00 14.44
N SER A 84 -17.00 -12.99 13.81
CA SER A 84 -17.53 -12.50 12.53
C SER A 84 -17.45 -13.60 11.46
N ASN A 85 -18.32 -13.53 10.46
CA ASN A 85 -18.30 -14.46 9.32
C ASN A 85 -16.90 -14.50 8.65
N MET A 86 -16.20 -13.36 8.63
CA MET A 86 -14.79 -13.25 8.23
C MET A 86 -13.86 -14.17 9.02
N ALA A 87 -13.94 -14.09 10.35
CA ALA A 87 -13.05 -14.81 11.25
C ALA A 87 -13.31 -16.31 11.14
N VAL A 88 -14.58 -16.71 11.04
CA VAL A 88 -14.97 -18.10 10.79
C VAL A 88 -14.43 -18.59 9.44
N PHE A 89 -14.70 -17.87 8.34
CA PHE A 89 -14.19 -18.20 7.01
C PHE A 89 -12.67 -18.37 7.02
N THR A 90 -11.96 -17.39 7.58
CA THR A 90 -10.50 -17.37 7.63
C THR A 90 -9.95 -18.54 8.45
N ARG A 91 -10.55 -18.86 9.61
CA ARG A 91 -10.17 -20.05 10.39
C ARG A 91 -10.34 -21.33 9.58
N ARG A 92 -11.48 -21.51 8.92
CA ARG A 92 -11.76 -22.70 8.10
C ARG A 92 -10.78 -22.83 6.93
N LEU A 93 -10.41 -21.69 6.30
CA LEU A 93 -9.39 -21.65 5.25
C LEU A 93 -8.00 -22.04 5.77
N ILE A 94 -7.60 -21.55 6.94
CA ILE A 94 -6.35 -21.93 7.61
C ILE A 94 -6.37 -23.42 7.96
N ASP A 95 -7.48 -23.92 8.53
CA ASP A 95 -7.67 -25.33 8.87
C ASP A 95 -7.51 -26.23 7.66
N ALA A 96 -8.12 -25.85 6.52
CA ALA A 96 -8.01 -26.59 5.28
C ALA A 96 -6.56 -26.65 4.77
N ILE A 97 -5.83 -25.52 4.78
CA ILE A 97 -4.42 -25.48 4.36
C ILE A 97 -3.52 -26.32 5.26
N VAL A 98 -3.66 -26.18 6.58
CA VAL A 98 -2.85 -26.95 7.55
C VAL A 98 -3.11 -28.44 7.38
N SER A 99 -4.36 -28.83 7.12
CA SER A 99 -4.74 -30.22 6.88
C SER A 99 -4.12 -30.79 5.59
N LEU A 100 -4.04 -29.99 4.52
CA LEU A 100 -3.44 -30.41 3.25
C LEU A 100 -1.92 -30.58 3.31
N GLU A 101 -1.24 -29.82 4.17
CA GLU A 101 0.20 -29.93 4.35
C GLU A 101 0.60 -31.10 5.26
N GLY A 102 -0.33 -31.59 6.10
CA GLY A 102 -0.09 -32.68 7.04
C GLY A 102 0.79 -32.31 8.22
N SER A 103 1.29 -31.07 8.29
CA SER A 103 2.09 -30.55 9.38
C SER A 103 1.18 -30.05 10.51
N GLY A 104 0.84 -30.92 11.46
CA GLY A 104 0.05 -30.56 12.66
C GLY A 104 0.75 -29.61 13.64
N LEU A 105 1.76 -28.86 13.22
CA LEU A 105 2.55 -27.98 14.07
C LEU A 105 1.78 -26.69 14.38
N ALA A 106 1.50 -26.46 15.66
CA ALA A 106 0.81 -25.26 16.15
C ALA A 106 1.52 -23.94 15.77
N SER A 107 2.85 -23.97 15.63
CA SER A 107 3.65 -22.80 15.22
C SER A 107 3.34 -22.37 13.78
N LEU A 108 3.23 -23.32 12.84
CA LEU A 108 2.89 -23.03 11.44
C LEU A 108 1.50 -22.41 11.31
N ARG A 109 0.54 -22.89 12.12
CA ARG A 109 -0.82 -22.33 12.14
C ARG A 109 -0.82 -20.83 12.44
N GLN A 110 -0.02 -20.38 13.40
CA GLN A 110 0.06 -18.95 13.74
C GLN A 110 0.67 -18.13 12.61
N GLN A 111 1.71 -18.66 11.96
CA GLN A 111 2.34 -18.03 10.80
C GLN A 111 1.36 -17.93 9.62
N TYR A 112 0.65 -19.02 9.29
CA TYR A 112 -0.33 -19.03 8.20
C TYR A 112 -1.50 -18.11 8.48
N THR A 113 -1.92 -18.03 9.73
CA THR A 113 -2.92 -17.04 10.15
C THR A 113 -2.43 -15.63 9.84
N ALA A 114 -1.18 -15.29 10.20
CA ALA A 114 -0.64 -13.96 9.94
C ALA A 114 -0.54 -13.66 8.44
N ASP A 115 -0.01 -14.61 7.65
CA ASP A 115 0.15 -14.46 6.21
C ASP A 115 -1.19 -14.28 5.50
N ILE A 116 -2.16 -15.16 5.76
CA ILE A 116 -3.49 -15.08 5.14
C ILE A 116 -4.22 -13.80 5.58
N CYS A 117 -4.14 -13.42 6.85
CA CYS A 117 -4.73 -12.16 7.31
C CYS A 117 -4.09 -10.93 6.65
N ASN A 118 -2.77 -10.93 6.40
CA ASN A 118 -2.10 -9.86 5.68
C ASN A 118 -2.61 -9.76 4.23
N ALA A 119 -2.72 -10.90 3.53
CA ALA A 119 -3.33 -10.93 2.18
C ALA A 119 -4.76 -10.40 2.17
N LEU A 120 -5.61 -10.85 3.10
CA LEU A 120 -7.01 -10.42 3.21
C LEU A 120 -7.14 -8.92 3.47
N ALA A 121 -6.27 -8.36 4.32
CA ALA A 121 -6.29 -6.94 4.66
C ALA A 121 -6.01 -6.01 3.47
N CYS A 122 -5.39 -6.53 2.41
CA CYS A 122 -5.06 -5.77 1.21
C CYS A 122 -6.26 -5.51 0.30
N VAL A 123 -7.37 -6.24 0.48
CA VAL A 123 -8.52 -6.16 -0.42
C VAL A 123 -9.34 -4.89 -0.16
N ARG A 124 -9.35 -3.97 -1.14
CA ARG A 124 -10.11 -2.70 -1.07
C ARG A 124 -11.55 -2.82 -1.56
N ASN A 125 -12.24 -3.89 -1.20
CA ASN A 125 -13.62 -4.07 -1.63
C ASN A 125 -14.56 -3.62 -0.50
N TYR A 126 -15.11 -2.41 -0.63
CA TYR A 126 -16.15 -1.89 0.27
C TYR A 126 -17.38 -2.80 0.36
N ARG A 127 -17.64 -3.64 -0.65
CA ARG A 127 -18.71 -4.65 -0.61
C ARG A 127 -18.32 -5.88 0.21
N LEU A 128 -17.05 -6.27 0.24
CA LEU A 128 -16.54 -7.23 1.24
C LEU A 128 -16.77 -6.62 2.63
N TYR A 129 -16.41 -5.36 2.85
CA TYR A 129 -16.65 -4.69 4.12
C TYR A 129 -18.14 -4.69 4.53
N ALA A 130 -19.06 -4.56 3.57
CA ALA A 130 -20.50 -4.63 3.83
C ALA A 130 -21.01 -6.06 4.13
N HIS A 131 -20.59 -7.08 3.36
CA HIS A 131 -21.12 -8.45 3.50
C HIS A 131 -20.47 -9.26 4.63
N VAL A 132 -19.21 -8.96 4.93
CA VAL A 132 -18.39 -9.75 5.86
C VAL A 132 -18.61 -9.33 7.32
N TRP A 133 -19.13 -8.12 7.52
CA TRP A 133 -19.41 -7.52 8.82
C TRP A 133 -20.89 -7.29 9.11
N GLN A 134 -21.80 -7.67 8.21
CA GLN A 134 -23.20 -7.83 8.58
C GLN A 134 -23.38 -9.23 9.21
N PRO A 135 -23.57 -9.33 10.54
CA PRO A 135 -23.74 -10.63 11.21
C PRO A 135 -25.06 -11.32 10.84
N GLU A 136 -25.98 -10.61 10.19
CA GLU A 136 -27.37 -11.03 10.02
C GLU A 136 -27.64 -11.89 8.79
N ILE A 137 -26.68 -12.05 7.87
CA ILE A 137 -26.85 -12.93 6.71
C ILE A 137 -26.05 -14.21 6.96
N PRO A 138 -26.69 -15.31 7.40
CA PRO A 138 -26.03 -16.59 7.47
C PRO A 138 -25.59 -16.98 6.05
N MET A 139 -24.28 -17.08 5.86
CA MET A 139 -23.74 -17.63 4.63
C MET A 139 -23.98 -19.14 4.68
N GLU A 140 -24.76 -19.68 3.74
CA GLU A 140 -25.03 -21.12 3.67
C GLU A 140 -23.70 -21.91 3.68
N GLN A 141 -23.67 -23.01 4.44
CA GLN A 141 -22.46 -23.81 4.62
C GLN A 141 -21.88 -24.31 3.28
N VAL A 142 -22.75 -24.67 2.32
CA VAL A 142 -22.35 -25.09 0.96
C VAL A 142 -21.62 -23.97 0.21
N ALA A 143 -22.09 -22.72 0.33
CA ALA A 143 -21.43 -21.58 -0.27
C ALA A 143 -20.05 -21.34 0.37
N GLN A 144 -19.94 -21.52 1.69
CA GLN A 144 -18.65 -21.41 2.39
C GLN A 144 -17.65 -22.47 1.92
N ASP A 145 -18.08 -23.73 1.77
CA ASP A 145 -17.18 -24.83 1.37
C ASP A 145 -16.63 -24.60 -0.04
N ARG A 146 -17.48 -24.13 -0.94
CA ARG A 146 -17.08 -23.72 -2.28
C ARG A 146 -16.06 -22.57 -2.25
N LEU A 147 -16.34 -21.51 -1.48
CA LEU A 147 -15.43 -20.37 -1.33
C LEU A 147 -14.08 -20.80 -0.75
N ILE A 148 -14.08 -21.67 0.26
CA ILE A 148 -12.85 -22.23 0.81
C ILE A 148 -12.07 -22.94 -0.29
N SER A 149 -12.70 -23.86 -1.02
CA SER A 149 -12.04 -24.62 -2.09
C SER A 149 -11.47 -23.72 -3.19
N GLU A 150 -12.22 -22.70 -3.62
CA GLU A 150 -11.78 -21.73 -4.64
C GLU A 150 -10.65 -20.83 -4.12
N GLY A 151 -10.62 -20.53 -2.81
CA GLY A 151 -9.59 -19.72 -2.17
C GLY A 151 -8.29 -20.45 -1.83
N LEU A 152 -8.26 -21.79 -1.85
CA LEU A 152 -7.09 -22.59 -1.44
C LEU A 152 -5.81 -22.25 -2.23
N PRO A 153 -5.83 -22.12 -3.58
CA PRO A 153 -4.61 -21.76 -4.31
C PRO A 153 -4.08 -20.38 -3.90
N ALA A 154 -4.95 -19.39 -3.74
CA ALA A 154 -4.52 -18.05 -3.32
C ALA A 154 -3.96 -18.05 -1.90
N ALA A 155 -4.56 -18.82 -0.99
CA ALA A 155 -4.07 -18.95 0.37
C ALA A 155 -2.75 -19.75 0.45
N ALA A 156 -2.55 -20.77 -0.39
CA ALA A 156 -1.25 -21.43 -0.55
C ALA A 156 -0.16 -20.46 -1.06
N ALA A 157 -0.54 -19.55 -1.96
CA ALA A 157 0.34 -18.48 -2.42
C ALA A 157 0.66 -17.45 -1.32
N ALA A 158 -0.34 -17.09 -0.49
CA ALA A 158 -0.17 -16.20 0.66
C ALA A 158 0.85 -16.74 1.68
N ILE A 159 0.83 -18.04 1.97
CA ILE A 159 1.81 -18.67 2.88
C ILE A 159 3.18 -18.90 2.21
N GLY A 160 3.24 -18.83 0.87
CA GLY A 160 4.48 -18.99 0.10
C GLY A 160 4.89 -20.45 -0.14
N ASN A 161 3.99 -21.42 0.00
CA ASN A 161 4.26 -22.84 -0.24
C ASN A 161 4.05 -23.17 -1.73
N ILE A 162 5.13 -23.14 -2.51
CA ILE A 162 5.11 -23.38 -3.98
C ILE A 162 4.64 -24.79 -4.31
N GLU A 163 5.04 -25.79 -3.52
CA GLU A 163 4.66 -27.19 -3.76
C GLU A 163 3.16 -27.39 -3.58
N LEU A 164 2.61 -26.91 -2.46
CA LEU A 164 1.18 -26.98 -2.19
C LEU A 164 0.38 -26.21 -3.24
N PHE A 165 0.83 -25.00 -3.60
CA PHE A 165 0.21 -24.21 -4.65
C PHE A 165 0.15 -24.97 -5.98
N THR A 166 1.26 -25.61 -6.38
CA THR A 166 1.34 -26.40 -7.61
C THR A 166 0.42 -27.63 -7.57
N LYS A 167 0.28 -28.28 -6.41
CA LYS A 167 -0.66 -29.42 -6.22
C LYS A 167 -2.13 -29.00 -6.30
N LEU A 168 -2.46 -27.81 -5.80
CA LEU A 168 -3.82 -27.28 -5.79
C LEU A 168 -4.27 -26.70 -7.14
N GLN A 169 -3.34 -26.52 -8.06
CA GLN A 169 -3.63 -26.01 -9.38
C GLN A 169 -4.24 -27.10 -10.27
N PRO A 170 -5.41 -26.88 -10.88
CA PRO A 170 -5.97 -27.82 -11.83
C PRO A 170 -5.05 -28.00 -13.04
N ALA A 171 -4.96 -29.24 -13.55
CA ALA A 171 -4.17 -29.54 -14.73
C ALA A 171 -4.60 -28.65 -15.91
N GLY A 172 -3.66 -27.90 -16.49
CA GLY A 172 -3.93 -26.97 -17.59
C GLY A 172 -4.02 -25.50 -17.20
N VAL A 173 -3.44 -25.12 -16.06
CA VAL A 173 -3.44 -23.76 -15.49
C VAL A 173 -3.34 -22.67 -16.55
N THR A 174 -4.48 -22.00 -16.69
CA THR A 174 -4.70 -20.78 -17.47
C THR A 174 -4.23 -19.55 -16.68
N LEU A 175 -4.41 -18.36 -17.25
CA LEU A 175 -4.22 -17.07 -16.57
C LEU A 175 -5.15 -16.84 -15.36
N SER A 176 -5.90 -17.86 -14.93
CA SER A 176 -6.71 -17.86 -13.70
C SER A 176 -5.90 -17.58 -12.43
N ILE A 177 -4.57 -17.73 -12.48
CA ILE A 177 -3.65 -17.28 -11.43
C ILE A 177 -3.73 -15.77 -11.18
N LEU A 178 -4.05 -14.99 -12.23
CA LEU A 178 -4.11 -13.53 -12.23
C LEU A 178 -5.52 -13.00 -12.20
N THR A 179 -6.49 -13.73 -12.78
CA THR A 179 -7.87 -13.24 -12.83
C THR A 179 -8.52 -13.30 -11.45
N TRP A 180 -9.35 -12.29 -11.18
CA TRP A 180 -10.07 -12.14 -9.93
C TRP A 180 -11.16 -13.20 -9.79
N ASN A 181 -10.83 -14.34 -9.20
CA ASN A 181 -11.72 -15.50 -9.17
C ASN A 181 -12.38 -15.70 -7.82
N HIS A 182 -11.93 -15.01 -6.78
CA HIS A 182 -12.44 -15.21 -5.43
C HIS A 182 -12.70 -13.90 -4.69
N VAL A 183 -13.76 -13.89 -3.88
CA VAL A 183 -14.29 -12.68 -3.24
C VAL A 183 -13.29 -12.11 -2.24
N PHE A 184 -12.64 -12.96 -1.44
CA PHE A 184 -11.75 -12.53 -0.36
C PHE A 184 -10.26 -12.52 -0.72
N LEU A 185 -9.85 -13.34 -1.67
CA LEU A 185 -8.45 -13.50 -2.08
C LEU A 185 -8.45 -13.49 -3.60
N PRO A 186 -8.40 -12.29 -4.23
CA PRO A 186 -8.69 -12.10 -5.64
C PRO A 186 -8.05 -13.13 -6.55
N ASN A 187 -6.75 -13.30 -6.39
CA ASN A 187 -5.93 -14.19 -7.18
C ASN A 187 -4.69 -14.59 -6.36
N ALA A 188 -3.85 -15.49 -6.89
CA ALA A 188 -2.69 -16.00 -6.16
C ALA A 188 -1.54 -14.99 -6.07
N LEU A 189 -1.35 -14.16 -7.09
CA LEU A 189 -0.31 -13.14 -7.12
C LEU A 189 -0.59 -12.05 -6.08
N PHE A 190 -1.81 -11.52 -6.06
CA PHE A 190 -2.33 -10.60 -5.06
C PHE A 190 -2.05 -11.10 -3.64
N ALA A 191 -2.38 -12.37 -3.37
CA ALA A 191 -2.23 -12.95 -2.05
C ALA A 191 -0.75 -13.11 -1.64
N ALA A 192 0.10 -13.54 -2.56
CA ALA A 192 1.55 -13.62 -2.35
C ALA A 192 2.18 -12.23 -2.12
N VAL A 193 1.76 -11.22 -2.89
CA VAL A 193 2.24 -9.84 -2.75
C VAL A 193 1.79 -9.25 -1.42
N GLY A 194 0.51 -9.36 -1.07
CA GLY A 194 -0.04 -8.84 0.18
C GLY A 194 0.57 -9.48 1.43
N SER A 195 1.13 -10.68 1.30
CA SER A 195 1.82 -11.42 2.38
C SER A 195 3.35 -11.29 2.32
N GLY A 196 3.90 -10.55 1.36
CA GLY A 196 5.34 -10.35 1.23
C GLY A 196 6.13 -11.59 0.78
N LYS A 197 5.51 -12.56 0.10
CA LYS A 197 6.16 -13.83 -0.31
C LYS A 197 6.93 -13.68 -1.62
N SER A 198 8.11 -13.06 -1.55
CA SER A 198 8.95 -12.77 -2.72
C SER A 198 9.26 -13.96 -3.63
N SER A 199 9.58 -15.13 -3.06
CA SER A 199 9.86 -16.36 -3.83
C SER A 199 8.63 -16.84 -4.60
N MET A 200 7.45 -16.75 -3.99
CA MET A 200 6.18 -17.09 -4.65
C MET A 200 5.87 -16.09 -5.77
N VAL A 201 6.01 -14.78 -5.52
CA VAL A 201 5.81 -13.75 -6.55
C VAL A 201 6.69 -14.01 -7.77
N ARG A 202 7.99 -14.28 -7.58
CA ARG A 202 8.90 -14.62 -8.68
C ARG A 202 8.45 -15.86 -9.44
N PHE A 203 8.09 -16.94 -8.72
CA PHE A 203 7.58 -18.16 -9.32
C PHE A 203 6.33 -17.91 -10.19
N LEU A 204 5.40 -17.07 -9.70
CA LEU A 204 4.18 -16.71 -10.43
C LEU A 204 4.48 -15.87 -11.67
N LEU A 205 5.35 -14.86 -11.57
CA LEU A 205 5.77 -14.04 -12.72
C LEU A 205 6.51 -14.87 -13.79
N ASP A 206 7.35 -15.82 -13.37
CA ASP A 206 8.01 -16.76 -14.28
C ASP A 206 7.01 -17.69 -14.96
N HIS A 207 5.95 -18.09 -14.26
CA HIS A 207 4.85 -18.86 -14.85
C HIS A 207 4.08 -18.04 -15.88
N VAL A 208 3.71 -16.80 -15.55
CA VAL A 208 3.04 -15.86 -16.48
C VAL A 208 3.91 -15.62 -17.72
N SER A 209 5.21 -15.40 -17.54
CA SER A 209 6.19 -15.27 -18.64
C SER A 209 6.17 -16.45 -19.60
N ARG A 210 6.04 -17.68 -19.08
CA ARG A 210 5.98 -18.90 -19.89
C ARG A 210 4.66 -18.98 -20.67
N ILE A 211 3.53 -18.62 -20.06
CA ILE A 211 2.22 -18.56 -20.73
C ILE A 211 2.28 -17.55 -21.88
N ILE A 212 2.72 -16.32 -21.60
CA ILE A 212 2.99 -15.25 -22.55
C ILE A 212 3.78 -15.76 -23.77
N ARG A 213 4.91 -16.44 -23.54
CA ARG A 213 5.73 -16.98 -24.63
C ARG A 213 5.01 -18.07 -25.43
N LYS A 214 4.27 -18.96 -24.76
CA LYS A 214 3.51 -20.03 -25.42
C LYS A 214 2.39 -19.46 -26.28
N ASP A 215 1.58 -18.57 -25.74
CA ASP A 215 0.43 -17.98 -26.45
C ASP A 215 0.89 -17.10 -27.61
N SER A 216 2.11 -16.54 -27.54
CA SER A 216 2.61 -15.65 -28.60
C SER A 216 2.83 -16.40 -29.90
N LYS A 217 3.01 -17.71 -29.80
CA LYS A 217 3.12 -18.62 -30.93
C LYS A 217 1.75 -19.06 -31.46
N THR A 218 0.72 -19.07 -30.61
CA THR A 218 -0.63 -19.54 -30.98
C THR A 218 -1.55 -18.42 -31.47
N GLY A 219 -1.19 -17.16 -31.23
CA GLY A 219 -2.03 -16.00 -31.57
C GLY A 219 -3.25 -15.82 -30.68
N LYS A 220 -3.48 -16.69 -29.68
CA LYS A 220 -4.58 -16.64 -28.71
C LYS A 220 -4.17 -15.90 -27.43
N TRP A 221 -3.56 -14.74 -27.58
CA TRP A 221 -3.17 -13.96 -26.41
C TRP A 221 -4.38 -13.35 -25.72
N LEU A 222 -4.44 -13.48 -24.39
CA LEU A 222 -5.18 -12.52 -23.56
C LEU A 222 -4.72 -11.10 -23.95
N SER A 223 -5.62 -10.12 -23.90
CA SER A 223 -5.16 -8.75 -24.16
C SER A 223 -4.07 -8.41 -23.14
N LEU A 224 -2.94 -7.87 -23.60
CA LEU A 224 -1.89 -7.42 -22.68
C LEU A 224 -2.40 -6.33 -21.74
N ASP A 225 -3.47 -5.66 -22.14
CA ASP A 225 -4.20 -4.70 -21.33
C ASP A 225 -4.84 -5.39 -20.11
N GLU A 226 -5.47 -6.57 -20.25
CA GLU A 226 -5.98 -7.35 -19.10
C GLU A 226 -4.86 -7.77 -18.14
N LEU A 227 -3.70 -8.18 -18.67
CA LEU A 227 -2.54 -8.51 -17.85
C LEU A 227 -2.05 -7.27 -17.08
N ALA A 228 -1.99 -6.12 -17.76
CA ALA A 228 -1.55 -4.88 -17.17
C ALA A 228 -2.51 -4.39 -16.08
N GLU A 229 -3.82 -4.53 -16.29
CA GLU A 229 -4.85 -4.21 -15.30
C GLU A 229 -4.78 -5.14 -14.08
N CYS A 230 -4.54 -6.44 -14.28
CA CYS A 230 -4.33 -7.38 -13.18
C CYS A 230 -3.11 -6.99 -12.35
N LEU A 231 -1.98 -6.74 -13.02
CA LEU A 231 -0.73 -6.38 -12.36
C LEU A 231 -0.75 -4.97 -11.75
N GLU A 232 -1.54 -4.04 -12.29
CA GLU A 232 -1.77 -2.73 -11.68
C GLU A 232 -2.25 -2.91 -10.24
N ASN A 233 -3.33 -3.67 -10.06
CA ASN A 233 -3.91 -3.90 -8.74
C ASN A 233 -2.90 -4.53 -7.77
N ASP A 234 -2.13 -5.52 -8.23
CA ASP A 234 -1.12 -6.20 -7.42
C ASP A 234 0.05 -5.26 -7.06
N ILE A 235 0.49 -4.39 -7.97
CA ILE A 235 1.49 -3.34 -7.68
C ILE A 235 0.95 -2.37 -6.62
N LEU A 236 -0.31 -1.94 -6.73
CA LEU A 236 -0.91 -1.05 -5.74
C LEU A 236 -1.00 -1.71 -4.36
N VAL A 237 -1.22 -3.03 -4.30
CA VAL A 237 -1.15 -3.79 -3.05
C VAL A 237 0.26 -3.80 -2.47
N ALA A 238 1.28 -4.05 -3.29
CA ALA A 238 2.67 -4.01 -2.84
C ALA A 238 3.04 -2.67 -2.18
N ILE A 239 2.57 -1.56 -2.76
CA ILE A 239 2.78 -0.20 -2.23
C ILE A 239 2.09 -0.03 -0.86
N ARG A 240 0.83 -0.47 -0.75
CA ARG A 240 0.02 -0.33 0.47
C ARG A 240 0.57 -1.14 1.63
N SER A 241 1.06 -2.34 1.33
CA SER A 241 1.65 -3.26 2.31
C SER A 241 3.13 -3.00 2.56
N HIS A 242 3.69 -1.93 1.97
CA HIS A 242 5.11 -1.58 2.06
C HIS A 242 6.08 -2.67 1.58
N HIS A 243 5.63 -3.55 0.67
CA HIS A 243 6.45 -4.54 0.00
C HIS A 243 7.02 -3.96 -1.30
N ASN A 244 7.76 -2.85 -1.18
CA ASN A 244 8.22 -2.04 -2.32
C ASN A 244 9.04 -2.84 -3.34
N ASP A 245 9.89 -3.76 -2.88
CA ASP A 245 10.70 -4.63 -3.75
C ASP A 245 9.83 -5.51 -4.67
N LEU A 246 8.68 -5.97 -4.17
CA LEU A 246 7.73 -6.74 -4.98
C LEU A 246 7.02 -5.87 -6.00
N GLY A 247 6.67 -4.64 -5.61
CA GLY A 247 6.12 -3.63 -6.52
C GLY A 247 7.08 -3.32 -7.67
N VAL A 248 8.36 -3.12 -7.36
CA VAL A 248 9.43 -2.92 -8.35
C VAL A 248 9.56 -4.14 -9.25
N MET A 249 9.61 -5.35 -8.69
CA MET A 249 9.71 -6.61 -9.46
C MET A 249 8.57 -6.75 -10.48
N MET A 250 7.33 -6.49 -10.07
CA MET A 250 6.17 -6.55 -10.96
C MET A 250 6.15 -5.41 -11.99
N PHE A 251 6.60 -4.22 -11.59
CA PHE A 251 6.71 -3.08 -12.51
C PHE A 251 7.76 -3.34 -13.59
N ASP A 252 8.96 -3.82 -13.21
CA ASP A 252 10.01 -4.19 -14.14
C ASP A 252 9.56 -5.30 -15.09
N PHE A 253 8.84 -6.31 -14.57
CA PHE A 253 8.21 -7.33 -15.40
C PHE A 253 7.28 -6.73 -16.47
N LEU A 254 6.42 -5.76 -16.12
CA LEU A 254 5.59 -5.04 -17.09
C LEU A 254 6.43 -4.24 -18.11
N LEU A 255 7.51 -3.61 -17.66
CA LEU A 255 8.41 -2.86 -18.54
C LEU A 255 9.13 -3.74 -19.55
N GLU A 256 9.46 -4.98 -19.20
CA GLU A 256 10.02 -5.95 -20.14
C GLU A 256 9.02 -6.32 -21.25
N GLN A 257 7.71 -6.30 -20.94
CA GLN A 257 6.64 -6.54 -21.92
C GLN A 257 6.24 -5.29 -22.71
N LYS A 258 6.85 -4.12 -22.43
CA LYS A 258 6.46 -2.78 -22.90
C LYS A 258 6.15 -2.65 -24.38
N LYS A 259 6.87 -3.36 -25.27
CA LYS A 259 6.65 -3.29 -26.73
C LYS A 259 5.19 -3.58 -27.10
N LYS A 260 4.41 -4.17 -26.19
CA LYS A 260 3.02 -4.56 -26.42
C LYS A 260 1.99 -3.87 -25.49
N VAL A 261 2.40 -2.96 -24.58
CA VAL A 261 1.53 -2.40 -23.49
C VAL A 261 1.61 -0.86 -23.37
N ASP A 262 2.12 -0.18 -24.39
CA ASP A 262 2.59 1.21 -24.23
C ASP A 262 1.52 2.23 -23.81
N ALA A 263 0.24 2.00 -24.16
CA ALA A 263 -0.88 2.89 -23.81
C ALA A 263 -1.25 2.79 -22.32
N HIS A 264 -1.39 1.57 -21.79
CA HIS A 264 -1.81 1.35 -20.40
C HIS A 264 -0.72 1.70 -19.37
N ILE A 265 0.56 1.60 -19.77
CA ILE A 265 1.67 1.98 -18.87
C ILE A 265 1.58 3.46 -18.45
N GLY A 266 1.03 4.34 -19.29
CA GLY A 266 0.88 5.76 -18.97
C GLY A 266 -0.03 6.01 -17.75
N SER A 267 -1.24 5.43 -17.77
CA SER A 267 -2.20 5.54 -16.66
C SER A 267 -1.69 4.85 -15.41
N LEU A 268 -1.08 3.66 -15.56
CA LEU A 268 -0.48 2.90 -14.48
C LEU A 268 0.57 3.72 -13.71
N VAL A 269 1.48 4.38 -14.43
CA VAL A 269 2.54 5.22 -13.82
C VAL A 269 1.94 6.31 -12.94
N ASP A 270 0.88 6.98 -13.39
CA ASP A 270 0.22 8.04 -12.61
C ASP A 270 -0.49 7.47 -11.37
N GLY A 271 -1.13 6.30 -11.49
CA GLY A 271 -1.75 5.58 -10.37
C GLY A 271 -0.73 5.14 -9.32
N VAL A 272 0.36 4.50 -9.75
CA VAL A 272 1.46 4.03 -8.90
C VAL A 272 2.13 5.19 -8.17
N VAL A 273 2.45 6.28 -8.87
CA VAL A 273 3.06 7.47 -8.25
C VAL A 273 2.14 8.04 -7.17
N ARG A 274 0.83 8.13 -7.44
CA ARG A 274 -0.15 8.63 -6.46
C ARG A 274 -0.18 7.78 -5.19
N GLU A 275 -0.18 6.45 -5.33
CA GLU A 275 -0.20 5.56 -4.18
C GLU A 275 1.16 5.56 -3.46
N CYS A 276 2.29 5.60 -4.16
CA CYS A 276 3.61 5.76 -3.52
C CYS A 276 3.71 7.05 -2.70
N ILE A 277 3.13 8.14 -3.19
CA ILE A 277 3.02 9.41 -2.44
C ILE A 277 2.16 9.20 -1.19
N ARG A 278 0.96 8.61 -1.36
CA ARG A 278 -0.02 8.40 -0.28
C ARG A 278 0.54 7.52 0.85
N PHE A 279 1.26 6.47 0.51
CA PHE A 279 1.80 5.49 1.47
C PHE A 279 3.27 5.74 1.84
N GLY A 280 3.88 6.83 1.36
CA GLY A 280 5.22 7.20 1.79
C GLY A 280 6.32 6.26 1.29
N ASN A 281 6.28 5.86 0.02
CA ASN A 281 7.26 4.96 -0.61
C ASN A 281 8.20 5.73 -1.57
N PRO A 282 9.22 6.45 -1.05
CA PRO A 282 10.05 7.35 -1.85
C PRO A 282 10.85 6.64 -2.94
N GLU A 283 11.46 5.49 -2.63
CA GLU A 283 12.35 4.77 -3.54
C GLU A 283 11.61 4.24 -4.76
N PHE A 284 10.46 3.60 -4.52
CA PHE A 284 9.62 3.10 -5.61
C PHE A 284 9.02 4.25 -6.43
N CYS A 285 8.58 5.34 -5.78
CA CYS A 285 8.14 6.56 -6.46
C CYS A 285 9.19 7.09 -7.44
N CYS A 286 10.44 7.22 -6.98
CA CYS A 286 11.55 7.70 -7.81
C CYS A 286 11.84 6.75 -8.98
N THR A 287 11.79 5.44 -8.76
CA THR A 287 11.99 4.42 -9.80
C THR A 287 10.97 4.57 -10.93
N VAL A 288 9.70 4.72 -10.58
CA VAL A 288 8.60 4.88 -11.53
C VAL A 288 8.69 6.21 -12.29
N LEU A 289 9.13 7.29 -11.62
CA LEU A 289 9.35 8.60 -12.26
C LEU A 289 10.55 8.61 -13.21
N LYS A 290 11.65 7.91 -12.87
CA LYS A 290 12.80 7.74 -13.78
C LYS A 290 12.36 7.09 -15.10
N TYR A 291 11.50 6.08 -15.00
CA TYR A 291 10.92 5.45 -16.18
C TYR A 291 10.13 6.45 -17.03
N ARG A 292 9.28 7.29 -16.41
CA ARG A 292 8.53 8.34 -17.12
C ARG A 292 9.46 9.32 -17.85
N GLY A 293 10.51 9.80 -17.17
CA GLY A 293 11.48 10.74 -17.75
C GLY A 293 12.22 10.18 -18.96
N SER A 294 12.57 8.89 -18.93
CA SER A 294 13.23 8.21 -20.05
C SER A 294 12.40 8.18 -21.35
N LYS A 295 11.06 8.17 -21.24
CA LYS A 295 10.17 8.26 -22.40
C LYS A 295 10.13 9.67 -22.98
N VAL A 296 10.00 10.69 -22.12
CA VAL A 296 9.86 12.09 -22.54
C VAL A 296 11.12 12.58 -23.27
N SER A 297 12.31 12.13 -22.83
CA SER A 297 13.58 12.51 -23.46
C SER A 297 13.81 11.89 -24.84
N ARG A 298 13.08 10.83 -25.24
CA ARG A 298 13.22 10.22 -26.59
C ARG A 298 12.34 10.88 -27.64
N SER A 299 11.38 11.69 -27.24
CA SER A 299 10.49 12.44 -28.14
C SER A 299 10.88 13.91 -28.33
N SER A 300 12.02 14.37 -27.81
CA SER A 300 12.57 15.70 -28.10
C SER A 300 14.08 15.73 -27.89
N PRO A 301 14.87 16.25 -28.86
CA PRO A 301 16.30 16.42 -28.67
C PRO A 301 16.57 17.37 -27.50
N VAL A 302 17.42 16.94 -26.59
CA VAL A 302 17.93 17.76 -25.49
C VAL A 302 18.76 18.88 -26.11
N ILE A 303 18.28 20.12 -26.01
CA ILE A 303 19.08 21.30 -26.31
C ILE A 303 20.12 21.41 -25.20
N THR A 304 21.33 20.93 -25.48
CA THR A 304 22.51 21.30 -24.72
C THR A 304 22.66 22.81 -24.81
N SER A 305 22.73 23.47 -23.66
CA SER A 305 23.05 24.89 -23.55
C SER A 305 24.46 25.15 -24.08
N SER A 306 24.59 25.32 -25.39
CA SER A 306 25.75 25.97 -25.98
C SER A 306 25.62 27.47 -25.68
N SER A 307 26.51 27.94 -24.81
CA SER A 307 26.75 29.36 -24.59
C SER A 307 27.27 29.99 -25.88
N SER A 308 26.38 30.46 -26.74
CA SER A 308 26.70 31.44 -27.77
C SER A 308 25.69 32.57 -27.66
N SER A 309 26.20 33.70 -27.18
CA SER A 309 25.58 35.01 -27.34
C SER A 309 25.18 35.21 -28.80
N ASP A 310 23.99 35.75 -29.01
CA ASP A 310 23.37 36.14 -30.29
C ASP A 310 22.42 35.13 -30.94
N SER A 311 21.14 35.21 -30.55
CA SER A 311 20.01 35.13 -31.49
C SER A 311 18.68 35.36 -30.78
N LYS A 312 17.89 36.30 -31.30
CA LYS A 312 16.58 36.75 -30.81
C LYS A 312 15.42 35.75 -31.05
N GLU A 313 15.71 34.47 -31.32
CA GLU A 313 14.69 33.45 -31.66
C GLU A 313 14.50 32.34 -30.61
N ALA A 314 15.27 32.34 -29.52
CA ALA A 314 15.19 31.29 -28.47
C ALA A 314 13.99 31.41 -27.50
N VAL A 315 13.03 32.32 -27.72
CA VAL A 315 11.93 32.59 -26.76
C VAL A 315 10.68 31.73 -27.03
N LYS A 316 10.57 31.04 -28.17
CA LYS A 316 9.32 30.35 -28.55
C LYS A 316 9.24 28.86 -28.22
N GLU A 317 10.31 28.24 -27.73
CA GLU A 317 10.35 26.82 -27.33
C GLU A 317 10.54 26.59 -25.82
N ARG A 318 10.02 27.50 -24.97
CA ARG A 318 9.65 27.09 -23.61
C ARG A 318 8.41 26.21 -23.70
N LYS A 319 8.59 24.97 -24.18
CA LYS A 319 7.62 23.88 -24.08
C LYS A 319 7.08 23.90 -22.66
N GLU A 320 5.76 24.05 -22.55
CA GLU A 320 5.03 23.87 -21.30
C GLU A 320 5.62 22.65 -20.59
N VAL A 321 6.35 22.91 -19.50
CA VAL A 321 6.71 21.85 -18.57
C VAL A 321 5.37 21.39 -18.03
N LYS A 322 4.80 20.35 -18.67
CA LYS A 322 3.51 19.78 -18.29
C LYS A 322 3.58 19.55 -16.79
N THR A 323 2.79 20.33 -16.08
CA THR A 323 2.69 20.30 -14.63
C THR A 323 2.48 18.85 -14.23
N TRP A 324 3.44 18.30 -13.49
CA TRP A 324 3.38 16.92 -13.04
C TRP A 324 2.07 16.73 -12.25
N PRO A 325 1.13 15.87 -12.71
CA PRO A 325 -0.19 15.74 -12.09
C PRO A 325 -0.13 15.35 -10.60
N GLY A 326 0.98 14.72 -10.19
CA GLY A 326 1.23 14.33 -8.81
C GLY A 326 1.60 15.49 -7.87
N GLY A 327 1.93 16.69 -8.39
CA GLY A 327 2.44 17.80 -7.59
C GLY A 327 1.48 18.24 -6.50
N GLN A 328 0.24 18.57 -6.86
CA GLN A 328 -0.79 18.95 -5.88
C GLN A 328 -1.13 17.79 -4.93
N TYR A 329 -1.10 16.55 -5.43
CA TYR A 329 -1.39 15.36 -4.63
C TYR A 329 -0.33 15.14 -3.54
N LEU A 330 0.96 15.34 -3.86
CA LEU A 330 2.08 15.29 -2.91
C LEU A 330 1.88 16.25 -1.74
N PHE A 331 1.52 17.50 -2.02
CA PHE A 331 1.36 18.50 -0.97
C PHE A 331 0.08 18.33 -0.17
N ARG A 332 -0.94 17.62 -0.69
CA ARG A 332 -2.17 17.35 0.04
C ARG A 332 -2.06 16.08 0.89
N TYR A 333 -1.49 15.01 0.35
CA TYR A 333 -1.54 13.67 0.94
C TYR A 333 -0.16 13.08 1.24
N GLY A 334 0.90 13.53 0.59
CA GLY A 334 2.19 12.85 0.59
C GLY A 334 2.98 12.92 1.89
N ASP A 335 3.89 11.98 2.08
CA ASP A 335 4.83 11.99 3.21
C ASP A 335 6.07 12.88 2.97
N GLY A 336 6.68 13.37 4.05
CA GLY A 336 7.89 14.19 3.99
C GLY A 336 9.10 13.44 3.43
N SER A 337 9.19 12.13 3.62
CA SER A 337 10.23 11.29 2.99
C SER A 337 10.15 11.31 1.46
N VAL A 338 8.93 11.23 0.90
CA VAL A 338 8.70 11.28 -0.55
C VAL A 338 9.09 12.64 -1.09
N LEU A 339 8.64 13.73 -0.48
CA LEU A 339 9.02 15.08 -0.91
C LEU A 339 10.54 15.28 -0.88
N ARG A 340 11.22 14.85 0.19
CA ARG A 340 12.69 14.91 0.28
C ARG A 340 13.36 14.14 -0.85
N ALA A 341 12.94 12.90 -1.09
CA ALA A 341 13.51 12.08 -2.15
C ALA A 341 13.31 12.70 -3.54
N LEU A 342 12.12 13.27 -3.81
CA LEU A 342 11.84 13.94 -5.08
C LEU A 342 12.67 15.20 -5.29
N ILE A 343 12.90 15.99 -4.23
CA ILE A 343 13.81 17.15 -4.30
C ILE A 343 15.25 16.69 -4.53
N GLN A 344 15.72 15.69 -3.78
CA GLN A 344 17.09 15.17 -3.89
C GLN A 344 17.40 14.58 -5.27
N GLN A 345 16.42 13.94 -5.90
CA GLN A 345 16.56 13.37 -7.25
C GLN A 345 16.31 14.41 -8.36
N GLY A 346 16.02 15.67 -8.02
CA GLY A 346 15.79 16.74 -8.99
C GLY A 346 14.45 16.65 -9.72
N PHE A 347 13.49 15.86 -9.23
CA PHE A 347 12.14 15.81 -9.78
C PHE A 347 11.31 17.04 -9.40
N ILE A 348 11.63 17.69 -8.28
CA ILE A 348 10.98 18.91 -7.80
C ILE A 348 12.06 19.92 -7.46
N ASP A 349 12.00 21.09 -8.11
CA ASP A 349 12.74 22.26 -7.67
C ASP A 349 11.90 22.99 -6.60
N PRO A 350 12.39 23.13 -5.35
CA PRO A 350 11.66 23.80 -4.26
C PRO A 350 11.38 25.28 -4.54
N ASN A 351 12.12 25.91 -5.46
CA ASN A 351 12.00 27.33 -5.80
C ASN A 351 11.23 27.59 -7.09
N HIS A 352 11.00 26.56 -7.90
CA HIS A 352 10.34 26.74 -9.18
C HIS A 352 8.85 27.00 -9.00
N SER A 353 8.35 28.07 -9.61
CA SER A 353 6.93 28.41 -9.64
C SER A 353 6.46 28.58 -11.08
N HIS A 354 5.41 27.84 -11.45
CA HIS A 354 4.58 28.20 -12.61
C HIS A 354 3.38 29.06 -12.17
N VAL A 355 2.82 28.79 -10.98
CA VAL A 355 1.69 29.52 -10.38
C VAL A 355 1.82 29.60 -8.85
N SER A 356 2.35 28.56 -8.21
CA SER A 356 2.59 28.50 -6.77
C SER A 356 3.87 27.71 -6.51
N THR A 357 4.68 28.15 -5.54
CA THR A 357 5.86 27.39 -5.12
C THR A 357 5.44 26.14 -4.34
N PRO A 358 6.29 25.11 -4.24
CA PRO A 358 6.13 24.02 -3.28
C PRO A 358 5.79 24.50 -1.87
N LEU A 359 6.44 25.58 -1.39
CA LEU A 359 6.14 26.17 -0.08
C LEU A 359 4.70 26.69 -0.02
N ASP A 360 4.23 27.44 -1.02
CA ASP A 360 2.86 27.93 -1.07
C ASP A 360 1.83 26.80 -1.03
N LEU A 361 2.08 25.70 -1.76
CA LEU A 361 1.21 24.52 -1.77
C LEU A 361 1.18 23.81 -0.42
N THR A 362 2.32 23.74 0.29
CA THR A 362 2.36 23.19 1.66
C THR A 362 1.59 24.06 2.66
N LEU A 363 1.72 25.39 2.58
CA LEU A 363 1.02 26.32 3.46
C LEU A 363 -0.48 26.32 3.19
N TYR A 364 -0.88 26.35 1.92
CA TYR A 364 -2.28 26.24 1.49
C TYR A 364 -2.93 24.95 2.00
N SER A 365 -2.21 23.83 1.91
CA SER A 365 -2.67 22.52 2.39
C SER A 365 -2.54 22.35 3.91
N ARG A 366 -2.05 23.37 4.65
CA ARG A 366 -1.77 23.35 6.09
C ARG A 366 -0.84 22.19 6.51
N ARG A 367 0.11 21.84 5.65
CA ARG A 367 1.11 20.78 5.86
C ARG A 367 2.43 21.39 6.33
N TYR A 368 2.45 21.92 7.55
CA TYR A 368 3.67 22.50 8.15
C TYR A 368 4.83 21.50 8.25
N ASN A 369 4.50 20.22 8.37
CA ASN A 369 5.47 19.12 8.32
C ASN A 369 6.14 18.95 6.95
N LEU A 370 5.61 19.55 5.88
CA LEU A 370 6.26 19.60 4.57
C LEU A 370 6.89 20.98 4.32
N ALA A 371 6.33 22.05 4.88
CA ALA A 371 6.84 23.41 4.73
C ALA A 371 8.32 23.55 5.15
N HIS A 372 8.74 22.86 6.22
CA HIS A 372 10.16 22.88 6.64
C HIS A 372 11.12 22.20 5.65
N ILE A 373 10.60 21.30 4.80
CA ILE A 373 11.36 20.60 3.75
C ILE A 373 11.43 21.47 2.50
N SER A 374 10.34 22.19 2.19
CA SER A 374 10.25 23.08 1.03
C SER A 374 10.88 24.45 1.25
N ALA A 375 11.21 24.83 2.49
CA ALA A 375 11.87 26.09 2.77
C ALA A 375 13.30 26.05 2.19
N PRO A 376 13.67 27.00 1.32
CA PRO A 376 15.02 27.02 0.74
C PRO A 376 16.05 27.07 1.85
N GLU A 377 16.99 26.12 1.84
CA GLU A 377 18.20 26.23 2.65
C GLU A 377 18.91 27.52 2.22
N ARG A 378 18.79 28.59 3.00
CA ARG A 378 19.63 29.78 2.83
C ARG A 378 21.07 29.38 3.12
N ARG A 379 21.76 28.88 2.09
CA ARG A 379 23.20 28.63 2.08
C ARG A 379 23.90 29.99 2.01
N GLY A 380 23.98 30.67 3.15
CA GLY A 380 24.71 31.93 3.27
C GLY A 380 24.08 32.87 4.30
N SER A 381 24.69 32.93 5.49
CA SER A 381 24.55 33.97 6.51
C SER A 381 23.21 34.06 7.27
N ARG A 382 23.32 33.88 8.60
CA ARG A 382 22.31 34.08 9.68
C ARG A 382 21.22 33.01 9.83
N ARG A 383 21.57 31.95 10.56
CA ARG A 383 20.66 30.95 11.15
C ARG A 383 19.83 31.45 12.37
N GLN A 384 19.75 32.77 12.64
CA GLN A 384 19.34 33.27 13.96
C GLN A 384 17.86 33.68 14.15
N SER A 385 16.96 33.68 13.16
CA SER A 385 15.61 34.26 13.38
C SER A 385 14.36 33.41 13.10
N TRP A 386 14.48 32.19 12.57
CA TRP A 386 13.29 31.34 12.34
C TRP A 386 12.92 30.42 13.50
N GLY A 387 13.76 30.37 14.55
CA GLY A 387 13.48 29.58 15.76
C GLY A 387 12.24 30.04 16.53
N ALA A 388 11.86 31.32 16.45
CA ALA A 388 10.77 31.89 17.26
C ALA A 388 9.37 31.74 16.65
N LEU A 389 9.24 31.71 15.32
CA LEU A 389 7.93 31.51 14.66
C LEU A 389 7.53 30.04 14.55
N CYS A 390 8.52 29.13 14.55
CA CYS A 390 8.25 27.69 14.60
C CYS A 390 7.97 27.20 16.03
N THR A 391 8.59 27.75 17.08
CA THR A 391 8.42 27.23 18.46
C THR A 391 7.03 27.43 19.05
N LEU A 392 6.24 28.41 18.59
CA LEU A 392 4.84 28.58 19.04
C LEU A 392 3.83 27.65 18.35
N GLY A 393 4.26 26.86 17.34
CA GLY A 393 3.43 25.83 16.68
C GLY A 393 4.09 24.43 16.57
N CYS A 394 5.38 24.30 16.90
CA CYS A 394 6.18 23.07 16.69
C CYS A 394 6.08 22.01 17.79
N CYS A 395 5.22 22.17 18.80
CA CYS A 395 4.92 21.08 19.73
C CYS A 395 4.02 19.99 19.11
N GLU A 396 3.48 20.17 17.90
CA GLU A 396 2.86 19.09 17.13
C GLU A 396 3.92 18.25 16.37
N ARG A 397 4.77 17.50 17.09
CA ARG A 397 5.48 16.35 16.48
C ARG A 397 4.45 15.25 16.19
N ARG A 398 3.77 15.36 15.04
CA ARG A 398 2.94 14.30 14.46
C ARG A 398 3.85 13.20 13.92
N ALA A 399 4.08 12.15 14.71
CA ALA A 399 4.35 10.83 14.14
C ALA A 399 3.03 10.36 13.51
N PHE A 400 3.06 10.13 12.19
CA PHE A 400 1.89 9.83 11.36
C PHE A 400 1.17 8.53 11.75
N ILE A 401 -0.15 8.54 11.54
CA ILE A 401 -1.02 7.35 11.37
C ILE A 401 -0.46 6.49 10.25
#